data_AF-A0A3L7Z0D6-F1
#
_entry.id   AF-A0A3L7Z0D6-F1
#
_cell.length_a   1.000
_cell.length_b   1.000
_cell.length_c   1.000
_cell.angle_alpha   90.00
_cell.angle_beta   90.00
_cell.angle_gamma   90.00
#
_symmetry.space_group_name_H-M   'P 1'
#
loop_
_entity.id
_entity.type
_entity.pdbx_description
1 polymer ?
#
loop_
_entity_poly.entity_id
_entity_poly.type
_entity_poly.pdbx_seq_one_letter_code
_entity_poly.pdbx_strand_id
1 'polypeptide(L)' 'MGIIPDRLYTVNEAARYLCVHRCTIYAYINHQEKPLPFVRQQSNMRILFQGCDLTAYKASGLPKKGRKRKGGIQ' A
#
# COMPACT_ATOMS: atom_id res chain seq x y z
N MET A 1 -11.60 10.66 1.35
CA MET A 1 -11.87 9.27 0.90
C MET A 1 -12.13 8.42 2.13
N GLY A 2 -13.38 8.03 2.37
CA GLY A 2 -13.69 7.02 3.38
C GLY A 2 -13.42 5.63 2.80
N ILE A 3 -12.78 4.76 3.57
CA ILE A 3 -12.65 3.33 3.25
C ILE A 3 -13.62 2.56 4.15
N ILE A 4 -14.26 1.54 3.59
CA ILE A 4 -15.10 0.58 4.31
C ILE A 4 -14.20 -0.62 4.66
N PRO A 5 -14.06 -0.98 5.95
CA PRO A 5 -13.09 -1.99 6.37
C PRO A 5 -13.34 -3.38 5.74
N ASP A 6 -14.60 -3.74 5.53
CA ASP A 6 -15.00 -5.05 4.99
C ASP A 6 -14.90 -5.16 3.46
N ARG A 7 -14.68 -4.03 2.77
CA ARG A 7 -14.64 -4.00 1.31
C ARG A 7 -13.23 -4.30 0.79
N LEU A 8 -13.18 -4.98 -0.35
CA LEU A 8 -11.96 -5.17 -1.13
C LEU A 8 -11.75 -4.02 -2.12
N TYR A 9 -10.50 -3.57 -2.21
CA TYR A 9 -10.06 -2.46 -3.04
C TYR A 9 -8.98 -2.90 -4.01
N THR A 10 -8.98 -2.35 -5.21
CA THR A 10 -7.94 -2.58 -6.22
C THR A 10 -6.66 -1.78 -5.93
N VAL A 11 -5.57 -2.11 -6.61
CA VAL A 11 -4.29 -1.35 -6.55
C VAL A 11 -4.50 0.15 -6.75
N ASN A 12 -5.33 0.56 -7.71
CA ASN A 12 -5.58 1.98 -7.99
C ASN A 12 -6.33 2.68 -6.85
N GLU A 13 -7.30 2.01 -6.23
CA GLU A 13 -8.06 2.56 -5.11
C GLU A 13 -7.18 2.65 -3.86
N ALA A 14 -6.39 1.61 -3.58
CA ALA A 14 -5.40 1.61 -2.51
C ALA A 14 -4.37 2.75 -2.69
N ALA A 15 -3.85 2.93 -3.90
CA ALA A 15 -2.92 4.00 -4.23
C ALA A 15 -3.52 5.40 -3.96
N ARG A 16 -4.78 5.62 -4.35
CA ARG A 16 -5.50 6.87 -4.06
C ARG A 16 -5.72 7.08 -2.57
N TYR A 17 -6.08 6.03 -1.82
CA TYR A 17 -6.32 6.13 -0.38
C TYR A 17 -5.05 6.43 0.43
N LEU A 18 -3.94 5.81 0.04
CA LEU A 18 -2.63 6.00 0.65
C LEU A 18 -1.89 7.24 0.11
N CYS A 19 -2.47 7.95 -0.88
CA CYS A 19 -1.86 9.08 -1.57
C CYS A 19 -0.46 8.77 -2.14
N VAL A 20 -0.27 7.58 -2.71
CA VAL A 20 0.99 7.14 -3.32
C VAL A 20 0.78 6.74 -4.78
N HIS A 21 1.88 6.62 -5.53
CA HIS A 21 1.81 6.11 -6.89
C HIS A 21 1.54 4.60 -6.90
N ARG A 22 0.87 4.09 -7.94
CA ARG A 22 0.58 2.65 -8.10
C ARG A 22 1.82 1.76 -7.97
N CYS A 23 2.98 2.24 -8.45
CA CYS A 23 4.25 1.51 -8.36
C CYS A 23 4.69 1.32 -6.90
N THR A 24 4.37 2.26 -6.01
CA THR A 24 4.70 2.17 -4.59
C THR A 24 3.91 1.05 -3.91
N ILE A 25 2.67 0.80 -4.34
CA ILE A 25 1.86 -0.31 -3.81
C ILE A 25 2.54 -1.66 -4.06
N TYR A 26 3.07 -1.89 -5.27
CA TYR A 26 3.84 -3.12 -5.56
C TYR A 26 5.12 -3.22 -4.72
N ALA A 27 5.77 -2.10 -4.43
CA ALA A 27 6.93 -2.08 -3.53
C ALA A 27 6.52 -2.40 -2.08
N TYR A 28 5.36 -1.93 -1.63
CA TYR A 28 4.83 -2.24 -0.30
C TYR A 28 4.43 -3.69 -0.16
N ILE A 29 3.87 -4.31 -1.20
CA ILE A 29 3.59 -5.75 -1.22
C ILE A 29 4.87 -6.58 -0.98
N ASN A 30 5.98 -6.18 -1.61
CA ASN A 30 7.26 -6.87 -1.52
C ASN A 30 8.17 -6.34 -0.40
N HIS A 31 7.63 -5.53 0.52
CA HIS A 31 8.44 -4.94 1.59
C HIS A 31 8.79 -5.98 2.65
N GLN A 32 10.06 -6.08 3.04
CA GLN A 32 10.53 -7.09 3.99
C GLN A 32 10.01 -6.86 5.42
N GLU A 33 10.13 -5.65 5.95
CA GLU A 33 9.75 -5.38 7.35
C GLU A 33 8.25 -5.17 7.56
N LYS A 34 7.53 -4.69 6.54
CA LYS A 34 6.15 -4.26 6.66
C LYS A 34 5.41 -4.44 5.34
N PRO A 35 5.20 -5.68 4.90
CA PRO A 35 4.49 -5.96 3.66
C PRO A 35 3.05 -5.47 3.76
N LEU A 36 2.52 -4.91 2.68
CA LEU A 36 1.10 -4.58 2.57
C LEU A 36 0.31 -5.86 2.28
N PRO A 37 -0.60 -6.30 3.17
CA PRO A 37 -1.39 -7.51 2.96
C PRO A 37 -2.24 -7.39 1.70
N PHE A 38 -2.27 -8.45 0.89
CA PHE A 38 -3.09 -8.50 -0.31
C PHE A 38 -3.72 -9.87 -0.48
N VAL A 39 -4.89 -9.87 -1.10
CA VAL A 39 -5.62 -11.07 -1.51
C VAL A 39 -5.52 -11.20 -3.01
N ARG A 40 -5.18 -12.39 -3.50
CA ARG A 40 -5.24 -12.71 -4.93
C ARG A 40 -6.59 -13.33 -5.26
N GLN A 41 -7.35 -12.65 -6.12
CA GLN A 41 -8.58 -13.20 -6.66
C GLN A 41 -8.24 -14.28 -7.69
N GLN A 42 -8.54 -15.54 -7.38
CA GLN A 42 -8.20 -16.71 -8.20
C GLN A 42 -8.76 -16.63 -9.64
N SER A 43 -9.93 -16.00 -9.81
CA SER A 43 -10.61 -15.90 -11.11
C SER A 43 -9.84 -15.09 -12.17
N ASN A 44 -9.13 -14.03 -11.78
CA ASN A 44 -8.47 -13.12 -12.72
C ASN A 44 -7.04 -12.74 -12.30
N MET A 45 -6.48 -13.46 -11.32
CA MET A 45 -5.19 -13.15 -10.68
C MET A 45 -5.04 -11.69 -10.22
N ARG A 46 -6.17 -11.01 -9.93
CA ARG A 46 -6.17 -9.60 -9.52
C ARG A 46 -5.73 -9.49 -8.07
N ILE A 47 -4.88 -8.50 -7.81
CA ILE A 47 -4.45 -8.12 -6.46
C ILE A 47 -5.51 -7.17 -5.88
N LEU A 48 -6.04 -7.56 -4.73
CA LEU A 48 -7.02 -6.82 -3.96
C LEU A 48 -6.50 -6.59 -2.54
N PHE A 49 -6.98 -5.54 -1.89
CA PHE A 49 -6.59 -5.13 -0.54
C PHE A 49 -7.83 -4.98 0.31
N GLN A 50 -7.80 -5.47 1.54
CA GLN A 50 -8.92 -5.28 2.45
C GLN A 50 -8.89 -3.86 3.02
N GLY A 51 -10.06 -3.25 3.19
CA GLY A 51 -10.17 -1.89 3.70
C GLY A 51 -9.62 -1.75 5.13
N CYS A 52 -9.79 -2.77 5.97
CA CYS A 52 -9.23 -2.82 7.31
C CYS A 52 -7.69 -2.78 7.26
N ASP A 53 -7.08 -3.59 6.39
CA ASP A 53 -5.63 -3.62 6.19
C ASP A 53 -5.11 -2.27 5.69
N LEU A 54 -5.76 -1.66 4.69
CA LEU A 54 -5.36 -0.35 4.18
C LEU A 54 -5.40 0.73 5.27
N THR A 55 -6.42 0.67 6.13
CA THR A 55 -6.58 1.63 7.24
C THR A 55 -5.54 1.40 8.33
N ALA A 56 -5.34 0.15 8.75
CA ALA A 56 -4.32 -0.23 9.72
C ALA A 56 -2.90 0.11 9.21
N TYR A 57 -2.63 -0.13 7.93
CA TYR A 57 -1.35 0.16 7.29
C TYR A 57 -1.09 1.67 7.21
N LYS A 58 -2.12 2.46 6.89
CA LYS A 58 -2.04 3.92 6.91
C LYS A 58 -1.84 4.48 8.33
N ALA A 59 -2.58 3.95 9.30
CA ALA A 59 -2.53 4.38 10.70
C ALA A 59 -1.19 4.04 11.36
N SER A 60 -0.62 2.87 11.05
CA SER A 60 0.69 2.45 11.53
C SER A 60 1.87 3.15 10.84
N GLY A 61 1.60 4.07 9.90
CA GLY A 61 2.60 4.79 9.14
C GLY A 61 3.06 4.03 7.90
N LEU A 62 3.05 4.72 6.76
CA LEU A 62 3.55 4.21 5.50
C LEU A 62 5.08 4.03 5.57
N PRO A 63 5.63 2.90 5.11
CA PRO A 63 7.08 2.75 4.99
C PRO A 63 7.60 3.88 4.10
N LYS A 64 8.39 4.78 4.68
CA LYS A 64 9.10 5.81 3.94
C LYS A 64 10.24 5.10 3.21
N LYS A 65 9.99 4.61 2.00
CA LYS A 65 11.07 4.36 1.03
C LYS A 65 11.73 5.72 0.82
N GLY A 66 12.84 5.93 1.51
CA GLY A 66 13.39 7.26 1.78
C GLY A 66 13.31 8.12 0.53
N ARG A 67 12.61 9.26 0.61
CA ARG A 67 12.97 10.38 -0.26
C ARG A 67 14.46 10.54 0.00
N LYS A 68 15.33 10.19 -0.97
CA LYS A 68 16.76 10.44 -0.87
C LYS A 68 16.88 11.90 -0.42
N ARG A 69 17.20 12.13 0.85
CA ARG A 69 17.82 13.39 1.22
C ARG A 69 19.17 13.28 0.54
N LYS A 70 19.43 14.14 -0.45
CA LYS A 70 20.79 14.53 -0.74
C LYS A 70 21.34 15.11 0.58
N GLY A 71 21.87 14.27 1.47
CA GLY A 71 23.06 14.68 2.20
C GLY A 71 24.18 14.54 1.16
N GLY A 72 24.83 15.59 0.68
CA GLY A 72 25.15 16.81 1.41
C GLY A 72 26.12 16.44 2.52
N ILE A 73 27.41 16.51 2.18
CA ILE A 73 28.61 16.44 3.06
C ILE A 73 29.16 15.02 3.30
N GLN A 74 30.18 14.67 2.51
CA GLN A 74 31.55 14.54 3.00
C GLN A 74 32.48 15.23 2.00
#